data_AF-A0A7C9HBH3-F1
#
_entry.id   AF-A0A7C9HBH3-F1
#
_cell.length_a   1.000
_cell.length_b   1.000
_cell.length_c   1.000
_cell.angle_alpha   90.00
_cell.angle_beta   90.00
_cell.angle_gamma   90.00
#
_symmetry.space_group_name_H-M   'P 1'
#
loop_
_entity.id
_entity.type
_entity.pdbx_description
1 polymer ?
#
loop_
_entity_poly.entity_id
_entity_poly.type
_entity_poly.pdbx_seq_one_letter_code
_entity_poly.pdbx_strand_id
1 'polypeptide(L)'
;MSSWAPTKYKTTNWPSYNTALKQRGSLSIWFDPGLNWAVPDFSTLCRRQRTLDVRLPYSGGTGPLNLLIDSTGMKAEGEGEWNARKHGGSKRRIWRKIHIGIDEETLEVRAVEVTSSNIGDAPMLPELLNQIPPDQDIEMVTADGAYNTRKCHDAIAARNAHAVIPPRKNAKPCKPTSAGAIARNEAVNASRYLGRALWRRWSGYHRRSRVESKMNCIKLLGQSLMVRDFDRQAAEIQIRIAVLNRYTALGIPITKPAG
;
A
#
# COMPACT_ATOMS: atom_id res chain seq x y z
N MET A 1 -24.33 -1.04 31.05
CA MET A 1 -23.62 -0.76 29.79
C MET A 1 -22.49 0.21 30.10
N SER A 2 -21.25 -0.26 30.21
CA SER A 2 -20.10 0.61 30.43
C SER A 2 -19.81 1.39 29.15
N SER A 3 -19.94 2.72 29.21
CA SER A 3 -19.50 3.61 28.15
C SER A 3 -17.97 3.54 28.06
N TRP A 4 -17.46 3.03 26.94
CA TRP A 4 -16.04 3.14 26.64
C TRP A 4 -15.75 4.60 26.28
N ALA A 5 -15.05 5.31 27.15
CA ALA A 5 -14.48 6.60 26.80
C ALA A 5 -13.46 6.38 25.66
N PRO A 6 -13.51 7.16 24.57
CA PRO A 6 -12.54 7.00 23.48
C PRO A 6 -11.13 7.25 24.01
N THR A 7 -10.22 6.31 23.73
CA THR A 7 -8.80 6.44 24.06
C THR A 7 -8.24 7.69 23.40
N LYS A 8 -7.77 8.64 24.22
CA LYS A 8 -7.07 9.83 23.72
C LYS A 8 -5.66 9.44 23.30
N TYR A 9 -5.12 10.10 22.28
CA TYR A 9 -3.74 9.87 21.82
C TYR A 9 -2.96 11.18 21.84
N LYS A 10 -1.67 11.11 22.17
CA LYS A 10 -0.74 12.26 22.17
C LYS A 10 0.47 11.96 21.29
N THR A 11 0.88 12.93 20.48
CA THR A 11 2.12 12.88 19.71
C THR A 11 3.31 13.15 20.62
N THR A 12 4.24 12.21 20.73
CA THR A 12 5.38 12.31 21.66
C THR A 12 6.62 12.98 21.05
N ASN A 13 6.70 13.06 19.73
CA ASN A 13 7.84 13.63 18.99
C ASN A 13 7.49 14.92 18.23
N TRP A 14 6.60 15.74 18.77
CA TRP A 14 6.09 16.94 18.08
C TRP A 14 7.20 17.89 17.55
N PRO A 15 8.27 18.21 18.29
CA PRO A 15 9.31 19.12 17.79
C PRO A 15 9.99 18.62 16.51
N SER A 16 10.41 17.34 16.48
CA SER A 16 11.04 16.76 15.29
C SER A 16 10.04 16.59 14.15
N TYR A 17 8.81 16.17 14.44
CA TYR A 17 7.75 16.08 13.43
C TYR A 17 7.40 17.44 12.82
N ASN A 18 7.38 18.52 13.60
CA ASN A 18 7.15 19.88 13.10
C ASN A 18 8.29 20.34 12.18
N THR A 19 9.54 20.01 12.49
CA THR A 19 10.68 20.25 11.58
C THR A 19 10.49 19.52 10.26
N ALA A 20 10.07 18.25 10.31
CA ALA A 20 9.75 17.47 9.10
C ALA A 20 8.63 18.14 8.28
N LEU A 21 7.57 18.64 8.92
CA LEU A 21 6.48 19.36 8.23
C LEU A 21 6.98 20.60 7.49
N LYS A 22 7.85 21.39 8.12
CA LYS A 22 8.48 22.56 7.48
C LYS A 22 9.31 22.15 6.27
N GLN A 23 10.06 21.05 6.36
CA GLN A 23 10.88 20.54 5.26
C GLN A 23 10.04 20.01 4.10
N ARG A 24 8.89 19.38 4.36
CA ARG A 24 7.96 18.90 3.31
C ARG A 24 7.39 20.04 2.45
N GLY A 25 7.18 21.22 3.04
CA GLY A 25 6.70 22.41 2.34
C GLY A 25 7.80 23.23 1.64
N SER A 26 9.07 22.88 1.83
CA SER A 26 10.20 23.58 1.23
C SER A 26 10.67 22.84 -0.03
N LEU A 27 10.23 23.31 -1.19
CA LEU A 27 10.82 22.91 -2.48
C LEU A 27 11.76 24.02 -2.94
N SER A 28 13.04 23.88 -2.62
CA SER A 28 14.08 24.76 -3.15
C SER A 28 14.59 24.18 -4.46
N ILE A 29 14.18 24.77 -5.59
CA ILE A 29 14.72 24.44 -6.92
C ILE A 29 15.76 25.49 -7.28
N TRP A 30 17.00 25.07 -7.45
CA TRP A 30 18.07 25.93 -7.97
C TRP A 30 18.21 25.68 -9.47
N PHE A 31 18.10 26.75 -10.25
CA PHE A 31 18.30 26.71 -11.70
C PHE A 31 19.69 27.25 -12.03
N ASP A 32 20.48 26.47 -12.76
CA ASP A 32 21.75 26.93 -13.32
C ASP A 32 21.46 27.88 -14.50
N PRO A 33 21.99 29.12 -14.50
CA PRO A 33 21.80 30.09 -15.58
C PRO A 33 22.28 29.61 -16.96
N GLY A 34 23.23 28.68 -17.01
CA GLY A 34 23.78 28.12 -18.25
C GLY A 34 23.05 26.87 -18.74
N LEU A 35 22.06 26.36 -18.01
CA LEU A 35 21.37 25.13 -18.38
C LEU A 35 20.42 25.39 -19.55
N ASN A 36 20.70 24.77 -20.70
CA ASN A 36 19.81 24.81 -21.86
C ASN A 36 18.60 23.91 -21.61
N TRP A 37 17.57 24.47 -20.98
CA TRP A 37 16.31 23.77 -20.75
C TRP A 37 15.51 23.71 -22.06
N ALA A 38 15.40 22.53 -22.66
CA ALA A 38 14.25 22.23 -23.49
C ALA A 38 13.02 22.19 -22.57
N VAL A 39 12.35 23.33 -22.39
CA VAL A 39 11.13 23.41 -21.59
C VAL A 39 10.17 22.37 -22.14
N PRO A 40 9.86 21.29 -21.39
CA PRO A 40 8.93 20.31 -21.88
C PRO A 40 7.57 20.98 -21.92
N ASP A 41 7.01 21.15 -23.12
CA ASP A 41 5.60 21.47 -23.24
C ASP A 41 4.76 20.39 -22.50
N PHE A 42 3.54 20.75 -22.10
CA PHE A 42 2.65 19.82 -21.40
C PHE A 42 2.53 18.45 -22.10
N SER A 43 2.50 18.46 -23.44
CA SER A 43 2.48 17.25 -24.25
C SER A 43 3.75 16.40 -24.12
N THR A 44 4.92 16.99 -23.89
CA THR A 44 6.19 16.30 -23.68
C THR A 44 6.22 15.63 -22.31
N LEU A 45 5.72 16.29 -21.27
CA LEU A 45 5.61 15.68 -19.93
C LEU A 45 4.58 14.53 -19.93
N CYS A 46 3.40 14.72 -20.53
CA CYS A 46 2.40 13.67 -20.67
C CYS A 46 2.88 12.48 -21.52
N ARG A 47 3.67 12.72 -22.58
CA ARG A 47 4.24 11.64 -23.40
C ARG A 47 5.29 10.84 -22.62
N ARG A 48 6.19 11.52 -21.91
CA ARG A 48 7.25 10.90 -21.10
C ARG A 48 6.72 10.09 -19.93
N GLN A 49 5.60 10.48 -19.34
CA GLN A 49 5.00 9.76 -18.21
C GLN A 49 4.71 8.28 -18.53
N ARG A 50 4.46 7.93 -19.81
CA ARG A 50 4.19 6.55 -20.21
C ARG A 50 5.39 5.62 -20.04
N THR A 51 6.59 6.15 -20.24
CA THR A 51 7.85 5.38 -20.24
C THR A 51 8.75 5.75 -19.06
N LEU A 52 8.20 6.43 -18.06
CA LEU A 52 8.94 6.84 -16.88
C LEU A 52 9.14 5.63 -15.97
N ASP A 53 10.39 5.19 -15.82
CA ASP A 53 10.76 4.22 -14.80
C ASP A 53 10.78 4.92 -13.43
N VAL A 54 9.70 4.77 -12.67
CA VAL A 54 9.58 5.37 -11.33
C VAL A 54 10.07 4.37 -10.29
N ARG A 55 11.32 4.57 -9.85
CA ARG A 55 11.85 3.85 -8.69
C ARG A 55 11.28 4.47 -7.41
N LEU A 56 10.69 3.64 -6.56
CA LEU A 56 10.18 4.09 -5.27
C LEU A 56 11.36 4.34 -4.31
N PRO A 57 11.59 5.60 -3.87
CA PRO A 57 12.59 5.86 -2.85
C PRO A 57 12.10 5.29 -1.52
N TYR A 58 12.97 4.60 -0.80
CA TYR A 58 12.75 4.15 0.57
C TYR A 58 14.10 4.13 1.28
N SER A 59 14.10 4.34 2.60
CA SER A 59 15.32 4.39 3.42
C SER A 59 15.70 3.00 3.94
N GLY A 60 14.71 2.09 4.02
CA GLY A 60 14.91 0.73 4.51
C GLY A 60 14.88 0.65 6.04
N GLY A 61 14.35 -0.45 6.56
CA GLY A 61 14.41 -0.78 7.97
C GLY A 61 15.76 -1.35 8.37
N THR A 62 16.00 -1.49 9.67
CA THR A 62 17.26 -2.06 10.21
C THR A 62 17.20 -3.57 10.41
N GLY A 63 16.03 -4.18 10.24
CA GLY A 63 15.77 -5.59 10.50
C GLY A 63 14.95 -6.28 9.39
N PRO A 64 14.46 -7.49 9.65
CA PRO A 64 13.65 -8.22 8.69
C PRO A 64 12.31 -7.50 8.45
N LEU A 65 11.85 -7.54 7.21
CA LEU A 65 10.71 -6.77 6.74
C LEU A 65 9.40 -7.39 7.23
N ASN A 66 8.58 -6.58 7.91
CA ASN A 66 7.20 -6.90 8.24
C ASN A 66 6.28 -6.24 7.21
N LEU A 67 5.92 -6.98 6.16
CA LEU A 67 5.21 -6.46 5.01
C LEU A 67 3.69 -6.49 5.22
N LEU A 68 3.05 -5.34 5.14
CA LEU A 68 1.59 -5.22 5.18
C LEU A 68 1.04 -4.98 3.78
N ILE A 69 0.18 -5.87 3.29
CA ILE A 69 -0.40 -5.82 1.95
C ILE A 69 -1.90 -5.56 2.04
N ASP A 70 -2.38 -4.62 1.24
CA ASP A 70 -3.80 -4.42 1.01
C ASP A 70 -4.04 -3.81 -0.37
N SER A 71 -5.29 -3.81 -0.84
CA SER A 71 -5.71 -3.14 -2.06
C SER A 71 -6.75 -2.03 -1.82
N THR A 72 -6.81 -1.05 -2.71
CA THR A 72 -7.87 -0.03 -2.70
C THR A 72 -8.29 0.40 -4.09
N GLY A 73 -9.57 0.75 -4.22
CA GLY A 73 -10.09 1.38 -5.43
C GLY A 73 -9.75 2.88 -5.47
N MET A 74 -9.21 3.34 -6.59
CA MET A 74 -9.09 4.74 -6.95
C MET A 74 -9.88 5.00 -8.23
N LYS A 75 -10.62 6.10 -8.23
CA LYS A 75 -11.38 6.52 -9.41
C LYS A 75 -10.41 7.05 -10.48
N ALA A 76 -10.59 6.63 -11.72
CA ALA A 76 -9.93 7.25 -12.86
C ALA A 76 -10.89 8.23 -13.53
N GLU A 77 -10.46 9.48 -13.73
CA GLU A 77 -11.23 10.42 -14.52
C GLU A 77 -11.21 10.01 -15.99
N GLY A 78 -12.38 9.58 -16.46
CA GLY A 78 -12.71 9.57 -17.88
C GLY A 78 -13.51 10.83 -18.23
N GLU A 79 -13.62 11.14 -19.52
CA GLU A 79 -14.49 12.20 -20.08
C GLU A 79 -15.90 12.25 -19.51
N GLY A 80 -16.37 11.19 -18.87
CA GLY A 80 -17.70 11.08 -18.29
C GLY A 80 -18.07 12.17 -17.31
N GLU A 81 -17.14 12.75 -16.55
CA GLU A 81 -17.51 13.88 -15.68
C GLU A 81 -17.68 15.18 -16.43
N TRP A 82 -16.77 15.52 -17.34
CA TRP A 82 -16.93 16.69 -18.20
C TRP A 82 -18.17 16.54 -19.09
N ASN A 83 -18.37 15.36 -19.66
CA ASN A 83 -19.49 15.06 -20.55
C ASN A 83 -20.83 14.95 -19.78
N ALA A 84 -20.85 14.39 -18.56
CA ALA A 84 -22.04 14.46 -17.70
C ALA A 84 -22.34 15.89 -17.26
N ARG A 85 -21.30 16.69 -16.93
CA ARG A 85 -21.45 18.12 -16.59
C ARG A 85 -21.89 18.96 -17.79
N LYS A 86 -21.48 18.64 -19.02
CA LYS A 86 -21.76 19.44 -20.23
C LYS A 86 -22.96 18.99 -21.04
N HIS A 87 -23.22 17.68 -21.09
CA HIS A 87 -24.19 17.07 -22.00
C HIS A 87 -25.16 16.11 -21.30
N GLY A 88 -25.10 15.95 -19.97
CA GLY A 88 -26.07 15.14 -19.20
C GLY A 88 -26.03 13.64 -19.46
N GLY A 89 -25.08 13.14 -20.26
CA GLY A 89 -24.96 11.71 -20.59
C GLY A 89 -24.33 10.89 -19.46
N SER A 90 -24.88 9.70 -19.18
CA SER A 90 -24.26 8.74 -18.25
C SER A 90 -23.11 8.00 -18.95
N LYS A 91 -21.86 8.30 -18.56
CA LYS A 91 -20.69 7.51 -18.97
C LYS A 91 -20.19 6.68 -17.78
N ARG A 92 -19.83 5.42 -18.03
CA ARG A 92 -19.38 4.46 -17.01
C ARG A 92 -18.16 4.98 -16.25
N ARG A 93 -18.25 5.03 -14.91
CA ARG A 93 -17.11 5.38 -14.04
C ARG A 93 -16.05 4.28 -14.13
N ILE A 94 -14.80 4.66 -14.37
CA ILE A 94 -13.67 3.74 -14.41
C ILE A 94 -12.98 3.77 -13.05
N TRP A 95 -12.71 2.59 -12.52
CA TRP A 95 -11.95 2.41 -11.27
C TRP A 95 -10.68 1.62 -11.57
N ARG A 96 -9.61 1.98 -10.89
CA ARG A 96 -8.35 1.24 -10.84
C ARG A 96 -8.16 0.69 -9.44
N LYS A 97 -7.65 -0.53 -9.37
CA LYS A 97 -7.22 -1.13 -8.12
C LYS A 97 -5.74 -0.85 -7.94
N ILE A 98 -5.40 -0.34 -6.77
CA ILE A 98 -4.04 -0.08 -6.35
C ILE A 98 -3.74 -1.06 -5.22
N HIS A 99 -2.77 -1.93 -5.44
CA HIS A 99 -2.28 -2.88 -4.45
C HIS A 99 -0.96 -2.32 -3.93
N ILE A 100 -0.81 -2.20 -2.61
CA ILE A 100 0.43 -1.71 -2.01
C ILE A 100 0.93 -2.69 -0.96
N GLY A 101 2.25 -2.83 -0.87
CA GLY A 101 2.95 -3.45 0.24
C GLY A 101 3.73 -2.38 0.99
N ILE A 102 3.49 -2.19 2.28
CA ILE A 102 4.26 -1.26 3.12
C ILE A 102 5.06 -2.00 4.17
N ASP A 103 6.20 -1.44 4.52
CA ASP A 103 6.94 -1.83 5.70
C ASP A 103 6.21 -1.34 6.96
N GLU A 104 5.94 -2.24 7.90
CA GLU A 104 5.28 -1.90 9.16
C GLU A 104 6.09 -0.91 10.00
N GLU A 105 7.42 -1.02 10.02
CA GLU A 105 8.29 -0.22 10.88
C GLU A 105 8.40 1.22 10.34
N THR A 106 8.85 1.35 9.10
CA THR A 106 9.11 2.65 8.46
C THR A 106 7.84 3.30 7.92
N LEU A 107 6.77 2.53 7.70
CA LEU A 107 5.56 2.93 6.97
C LEU A 107 5.83 3.35 5.52
N GLU A 108 7.01 3.06 4.97
CA GLU A 108 7.32 3.32 3.56
C GLU A 108 6.66 2.26 2.68
N VAL A 109 6.15 2.68 1.52
CA VAL A 109 5.65 1.74 0.51
C VAL A 109 6.85 1.08 -0.15
N ARG A 110 6.88 -0.25 -0.13
CA ARG A 110 7.96 -1.09 -0.66
C ARG A 110 7.62 -1.70 -2.01
N ALA A 111 6.33 -1.92 -2.27
CA ALA A 111 5.85 -2.49 -3.52
C ALA A 111 4.50 -1.87 -3.91
N VAL A 112 4.25 -1.73 -5.21
CA VAL A 112 2.98 -1.25 -5.74
C VAL A 112 2.62 -1.95 -7.04
N GLU A 113 1.36 -2.35 -7.17
CA GLU A 113 0.79 -2.83 -8.43
C GLU A 113 -0.52 -2.11 -8.73
N VAL A 114 -0.73 -1.76 -10.00
CA VAL A 114 -1.96 -1.10 -10.46
C VAL A 114 -2.64 -2.02 -11.46
N THR A 115 -3.93 -2.25 -11.24
CA THR A 115 -4.72 -3.15 -12.08
C THR A 115 -6.08 -2.55 -12.42
N SER A 116 -6.72 -3.12 -13.43
CA SER A 116 -8.14 -2.90 -13.69
C SER A 116 -9.02 -3.55 -12.62
N SER A 117 -10.25 -3.07 -12.49
CA SER A 117 -11.18 -3.50 -11.44
C SER A 117 -11.62 -4.97 -11.49
N ASN A 118 -11.41 -5.65 -12.61
CA ASN A 118 -11.76 -7.06 -12.82
C ASN A 118 -10.72 -8.04 -12.28
N ILE A 119 -9.51 -7.56 -11.95
CA ILE A 119 -8.47 -8.40 -11.37
C ILE A 119 -8.69 -8.49 -9.85
N GLY A 120 -8.71 -9.71 -9.33
CA GLY A 120 -8.78 -9.96 -7.89
C GLY A 120 -7.47 -9.60 -7.19
N ASP A 121 -7.47 -9.63 -5.86
CA ASP A 121 -6.31 -9.15 -5.09
C ASP A 121 -5.25 -10.24 -4.94
N ALA A 122 -5.68 -11.50 -4.73
CA ALA A 122 -4.79 -12.64 -4.54
C ALA A 122 -3.69 -12.82 -5.62
N PRO A 123 -3.97 -12.66 -6.94
CA PRO A 123 -2.94 -12.78 -7.97
C PRO A 123 -1.81 -11.74 -7.88
N MET A 124 -2.02 -10.61 -7.20
CA MET A 124 -1.04 -9.52 -7.12
C MET A 124 -0.04 -9.69 -5.98
N LEU A 125 -0.31 -10.58 -5.02
CA LEU A 125 0.61 -10.79 -3.90
C LEU A 125 1.99 -11.30 -4.35
N PRO A 126 2.11 -12.31 -5.25
CA PRO A 126 3.40 -12.72 -5.78
C PRO A 126 4.14 -11.58 -6.50
N GLU A 127 3.43 -10.79 -7.31
CA GLU A 127 4.01 -9.66 -8.02
C GLU A 127 4.59 -8.61 -7.05
N LEU A 128 3.85 -8.29 -5.98
CA LEU A 128 4.33 -7.39 -4.93
C LEU A 128 5.56 -7.95 -4.19
N LEU A 129 5.61 -9.27 -3.95
CA LEU A 129 6.77 -9.90 -3.30
C LEU A 129 8.00 -9.89 -4.20
N ASN A 130 7.83 -10.03 -5.53
CA ASN A 130 8.92 -9.99 -6.50
C ASN A 130 9.59 -8.61 -6.61
N GLN A 131 8.89 -7.55 -6.23
CA GLN A 131 9.47 -6.20 -6.16
C GLN A 131 10.39 -6.01 -4.94
N ILE A 132 10.29 -6.89 -3.92
CA ILE A 132 11.17 -6.85 -2.76
C ILE A 132 12.50 -7.51 -3.12
N PRO A 133 13.65 -6.85 -2.85
CA PRO A 133 14.96 -7.43 -3.15
C PRO A 133 15.11 -8.85 -2.58
N PRO A 134 15.68 -9.81 -3.33
CA PRO A 134 15.75 -11.20 -2.90
C PRO A 134 16.59 -11.40 -1.62
N ASP A 135 17.58 -10.55 -1.41
CA ASP A 135 18.46 -10.45 -0.24
C ASP A 135 17.82 -9.79 0.98
N GLN A 136 16.70 -9.09 0.80
CA GLN A 136 15.92 -8.55 1.91
C GLN A 136 15.10 -9.69 2.55
N ASP A 137 15.43 -10.01 3.80
CA ASP A 137 14.64 -10.93 4.62
C ASP A 137 13.25 -10.35 4.91
N ILE A 138 12.23 -11.21 4.77
CA ILE A 138 10.84 -10.90 5.12
C ILE A 138 10.46 -11.80 6.28
N GLU A 139 10.22 -11.22 7.46
CA GLU A 139 9.77 -11.98 8.63
C GLU A 139 8.32 -12.42 8.46
N MET A 140 7.47 -11.50 8.01
CA MET A 140 6.03 -11.71 8.00
C MET A 140 5.36 -10.94 6.88
N VAL A 141 4.31 -11.54 6.32
CA VAL A 141 3.40 -10.91 5.36
C VAL A 141 1.99 -10.91 5.95
N THR A 142 1.46 -9.72 6.23
CA THR A 142 0.09 -9.55 6.73
C THR A 142 -0.80 -9.05 5.61
N ALA A 143 -1.89 -9.76 5.34
CA ALA A 143 -2.86 -9.37 4.32
C ALA A 143 -4.28 -9.75 4.71
N ASP A 144 -5.27 -9.20 4.02
CA ASP A 144 -6.68 -9.47 4.31
C ASP A 144 -7.12 -10.87 3.81
N GLY A 145 -8.37 -11.23 4.10
CA GLY A 145 -8.91 -12.55 3.73
C GLY A 145 -9.07 -12.79 2.22
N ALA A 146 -8.96 -11.77 1.37
CA ALA A 146 -8.96 -11.91 -0.08
C ALA A 146 -7.70 -12.65 -0.56
N TYR A 147 -6.58 -12.47 0.15
CA TYR A 147 -5.30 -13.14 -0.11
C TYR A 147 -5.20 -14.56 0.46
N ASN A 148 -6.25 -15.08 1.10
CA ASN A 148 -6.26 -16.45 1.63
C ASN A 148 -6.45 -17.50 0.53
N THR A 149 -5.45 -17.62 -0.35
CA THR A 149 -5.39 -18.61 -1.41
C THR A 149 -4.11 -19.42 -1.30
N ARG A 150 -4.14 -20.65 -1.80
CA ARG A 150 -2.96 -21.53 -1.78
C ARG A 150 -1.74 -20.88 -2.45
N LYS A 151 -1.94 -20.26 -3.62
CA LYS A 151 -0.87 -19.57 -4.36
C LYS A 151 -0.22 -18.45 -3.54
N CYS A 152 -1.01 -17.65 -2.82
CA CYS A 152 -0.46 -16.61 -1.95
C CYS A 152 0.39 -17.20 -0.83
N HIS A 153 -0.11 -18.23 -0.13
CA HIS A 153 0.64 -18.88 0.94
C HIS A 153 1.92 -19.55 0.42
N ASP A 154 1.88 -20.16 -0.76
CA ASP A 154 3.07 -20.76 -1.40
C ASP A 154 4.11 -19.68 -1.76
N ALA A 155 3.68 -18.51 -2.26
CA ALA A 155 4.57 -17.40 -2.57
C ALA A 155 5.22 -16.79 -1.30
N ILE A 156 4.47 -16.67 -0.20
CA ILE A 156 5.00 -16.19 1.09
C ILE A 156 6.00 -17.22 1.65
N ALA A 157 5.66 -18.51 1.60
CA ALA A 157 6.54 -19.57 2.07
C ALA A 157 7.83 -19.67 1.24
N ALA A 158 7.79 -19.38 -0.07
CA ALA A 158 8.98 -19.34 -0.91
C ALA A 158 9.97 -18.22 -0.52
N ARG A 159 9.50 -17.18 0.19
CA ARG A 159 10.33 -16.12 0.79
C ARG A 159 10.70 -16.41 2.25
N ASN A 160 10.43 -17.63 2.74
CA ASN A 160 10.62 -18.04 4.14
C ASN A 160 9.92 -17.14 5.17
N ALA A 161 8.82 -16.48 4.76
CA ALA A 161 8.09 -15.55 5.59
C ALA A 161 6.86 -16.20 6.26
N HIS A 162 6.43 -15.64 7.40
CA HIS A 162 5.20 -16.06 8.06
C HIS A 162 3.96 -15.35 7.49
N ALA A 163 2.91 -16.11 7.14
CA ALA A 163 1.68 -15.54 6.59
C ALA A 163 0.65 -15.22 7.69
N VAL A 164 0.38 -13.93 7.93
CA VAL A 164 -0.71 -13.47 8.81
C VAL A 164 -1.90 -13.06 7.96
N ILE A 165 -2.65 -14.07 7.53
CA ILE A 165 -3.84 -13.91 6.68
C ILE A 165 -5.03 -14.60 7.36
N PRO A 166 -6.13 -13.89 7.66
CA PRO A 166 -7.24 -14.45 8.40
C PRO A 166 -7.93 -15.54 7.57
N PRO A 167 -8.11 -16.75 8.15
CA PRO A 167 -8.89 -17.78 7.53
C PRO A 167 -10.33 -17.34 7.24
N ARG A 168 -10.91 -17.80 6.12
CA ARG A 168 -12.35 -17.61 5.87
C ARG A 168 -13.15 -18.40 6.91
N LYS A 169 -14.36 -17.94 7.24
CA LYS A 169 -15.22 -18.56 8.29
C LYS A 169 -15.35 -20.08 8.15
N ASN A 170 -15.50 -20.57 6.91
CA ASN A 170 -15.68 -21.99 6.59
C ASN A 170 -14.44 -22.60 5.91
N ALA A 171 -13.24 -22.04 6.16
CA ALA A 171 -12.02 -22.56 5.58
C ALA A 171 -11.79 -24.00 6.06
N LYS A 172 -11.58 -24.90 5.10
CA LYS A 172 -11.17 -26.28 5.36
C LYS A 172 -9.67 -26.42 5.14
N PRO A 173 -8.99 -27.27 5.93
CA PRO A 173 -7.63 -27.69 5.64
C PRO A 173 -7.56 -28.29 4.24
N CYS A 174 -6.52 -27.93 3.49
CA CYS A 174 -6.21 -28.54 2.19
C CYS A 174 -5.19 -29.67 2.36
N LYS A 175 -4.96 -30.46 1.31
CA LYS A 175 -3.90 -31.47 1.31
C LYS A 175 -2.54 -30.79 1.52
N PRO A 176 -1.72 -31.21 2.51
CA PRO A 176 -0.43 -30.59 2.84
C PRO A 176 0.63 -30.96 1.81
N THR A 177 0.54 -30.35 0.64
CA THR A 177 1.36 -30.69 -0.54
C THR A 177 2.45 -29.65 -0.83
N SER A 178 2.49 -28.56 -0.06
CA SER A 178 3.49 -27.49 -0.14
C SER A 178 3.64 -26.83 1.23
N ALA A 179 4.77 -26.17 1.49
CA ALA A 179 5.01 -25.43 2.72
C ALA A 179 3.92 -24.38 2.99
N GLY A 180 3.48 -23.65 1.96
CA GLY A 180 2.37 -22.70 2.06
C GLY A 180 1.04 -23.37 2.42
N ALA A 181 0.75 -24.57 1.89
CA ALA A 181 -0.45 -25.31 2.27
C ALA A 181 -0.42 -25.75 3.74
N ILE A 182 0.75 -26.14 4.26
CA ILE A 182 0.95 -26.51 5.66
C ILE A 182 0.74 -25.28 6.56
N ALA A 183 1.42 -24.17 6.28
CA ALA A 183 1.29 -22.92 7.02
C ALA A 183 -0.16 -22.39 7.03
N ARG A 184 -0.86 -22.48 5.90
CA ARG A 184 -2.28 -22.14 5.82
C ARG A 184 -3.13 -23.03 6.73
N ASN A 185 -2.88 -24.33 6.75
CA ASN A 185 -3.64 -25.26 7.58
C ASN A 185 -3.41 -25.01 9.07
N GLU A 186 -2.18 -24.69 9.47
CA GLU A 186 -1.85 -24.26 10.82
C GLU A 186 -2.65 -23.01 11.22
N ALA A 187 -2.69 -21.99 10.36
CA ALA A 187 -3.50 -20.79 10.60
C ALA A 187 -5.00 -21.11 10.72
N VAL A 188 -5.53 -22.02 9.90
CA VAL A 188 -6.93 -22.50 9.99
C VAL A 188 -7.18 -23.20 11.33
N ASN A 189 -6.29 -24.10 11.75
CA ASN A 189 -6.42 -24.85 12.99
C ASN A 189 -6.30 -23.93 14.22
N ALA A 190 -5.32 -23.02 14.23
CA ALA A 190 -5.15 -22.02 15.27
C ALA A 190 -6.38 -21.11 15.39
N SER A 191 -6.95 -20.66 14.26
CA SER A 191 -8.16 -19.85 14.27
C SER A 191 -9.39 -20.61 14.78
N ARG A 192 -9.48 -21.93 14.59
CA ARG A 192 -10.57 -22.76 15.12
C ARG A 192 -10.41 -22.98 16.62
N TYR A 193 -9.19 -23.23 17.08
CA TYR A 193 -8.89 -23.46 18.49
C TYR A 193 -9.06 -22.19 19.35
N LEU A 194 -8.45 -21.07 18.91
CA LEU A 194 -8.48 -19.80 19.65
C LEU A 194 -9.78 -19.02 19.46
N GLY A 195 -10.50 -19.26 18.35
CA GLY A 195 -11.55 -18.36 17.88
C GLY A 195 -10.98 -17.06 17.26
N ARG A 196 -11.80 -16.41 16.43
CA ARG A 196 -11.35 -15.33 15.53
C ARG A 196 -10.81 -14.10 16.27
N ALA A 197 -11.42 -13.73 17.40
CA ALA A 197 -11.01 -12.54 18.15
C ALA A 197 -9.63 -12.71 18.79
N LEU A 198 -9.42 -13.84 19.48
CA LEU A 198 -8.14 -14.17 20.09
C LEU A 198 -7.06 -14.40 19.04
N TRP A 199 -7.37 -15.10 17.95
CA TRP A 199 -6.43 -15.30 16.84
C TRP A 199 -5.93 -13.97 16.26
N ARG A 200 -6.81 -12.97 16.06
CA ARG A 200 -6.42 -11.64 15.56
C ARG A 200 -5.50 -10.89 16.52
N ARG A 201 -5.71 -11.04 17.83
CA ARG A 201 -4.85 -10.43 18.86
C ARG A 201 -3.49 -11.13 18.91
N TRP A 202 -3.49 -12.46 18.96
CA TRP A 202 -2.28 -13.29 19.04
C TRP A 202 -1.39 -13.16 17.79
N SER A 203 -1.97 -13.24 16.59
CA SER A 203 -1.24 -13.08 15.32
C SER A 203 -0.77 -11.66 15.03
N GLY A 204 -1.26 -10.67 15.80
CA GLY A 204 -0.98 -9.26 15.52
C GLY A 204 -1.66 -8.71 14.26
N TYR A 205 -2.69 -9.37 13.74
CA TYR A 205 -3.43 -8.95 12.54
C TYR A 205 -3.94 -7.49 12.58
N HIS A 206 -4.13 -6.91 13.76
CA HIS A 206 -4.51 -5.51 13.93
C HIS A 206 -3.54 -4.52 13.27
N ARG A 207 -2.28 -4.90 13.06
CA ARG A 207 -1.24 -4.07 12.43
C ARG A 207 -1.56 -3.74 10.97
N ARG A 208 -2.42 -4.53 10.31
CA ARG A 208 -2.93 -4.25 8.95
C ARG A 208 -3.61 -2.88 8.82
N SER A 209 -4.17 -2.31 9.88
CA SER A 209 -4.77 -0.97 9.81
C SER A 209 -3.79 0.13 9.37
N ARG A 210 -2.47 -0.10 9.53
CA ARG A 210 -1.42 0.82 9.06
C ARG A 210 -1.40 0.96 7.53
N VAL A 211 -1.62 -0.14 6.79
CA VAL A 211 -1.65 -0.08 5.31
C VAL A 211 -2.91 0.64 4.82
N GLU A 212 -4.05 0.44 5.47
CA GLU A 212 -5.29 1.21 5.20
C GLU A 212 -5.06 2.72 5.42
N SER A 213 -4.38 3.07 6.51
CA SER A 213 -4.02 4.47 6.80
C SER A 213 -3.12 5.05 5.72
N LYS A 214 -2.15 4.27 5.22
CA LYS A 214 -1.27 4.69 4.13
C LYS A 214 -2.03 4.88 2.81
N MET A 215 -2.99 4.03 2.50
CA MET A 215 -3.86 4.22 1.33
C MET A 215 -4.68 5.50 1.42
N ASN A 216 -5.17 5.84 2.61
CA ASN A 216 -5.84 7.12 2.82
C ASN A 216 -4.90 8.30 2.50
N CYS A 217 -3.64 8.25 2.94
CA CYS A 217 -2.63 9.25 2.59
C CYS A 217 -2.41 9.35 1.06
N ILE A 218 -2.36 8.22 0.34
CA ILE A 218 -2.24 8.23 -1.13
C ILE A 218 -3.44 8.93 -1.77
N LYS A 219 -4.66 8.69 -1.27
CA LYS A 219 -5.88 9.36 -1.76
C LYS A 219 -5.93 10.85 -1.41
N LEU A 220 -5.32 11.27 -0.30
CA LEU A 220 -5.20 12.69 0.05
C LEU A 220 -4.27 13.46 -0.90
N LEU A 221 -3.31 12.80 -1.55
CA LEU A 221 -2.50 13.40 -2.62
C LEU A 221 -3.28 13.56 -3.94
N GLY A 222 -4.44 12.92 -4.07
CA GLY A 222 -5.35 13.09 -5.20
C GLY A 222 -6.47 12.05 -5.16
N GLN A 223 -7.73 12.51 -5.11
CA GLN A 223 -8.90 11.62 -4.95
C GLN A 223 -9.23 10.82 -6.22
N SER A 224 -8.76 11.29 -7.38
CA SER A 224 -8.90 10.65 -8.69
C SER A 224 -7.55 10.61 -9.42
N LEU A 225 -7.44 9.70 -10.40
CA LEU A 225 -6.36 9.70 -11.39
C LEU A 225 -6.74 10.64 -12.53
N MET A 226 -5.82 11.55 -12.87
CA MET A 226 -6.07 12.58 -13.88
C MET A 226 -5.80 12.07 -15.29
N VAL A 227 -4.86 11.13 -15.43
CA VAL A 227 -4.47 10.63 -16.76
C VAL A 227 -5.42 9.54 -17.23
N ARG A 228 -5.70 9.51 -18.54
CA ARG A 228 -6.67 8.57 -19.15
C ARG A 228 -6.07 7.21 -19.50
N ASP A 229 -4.81 7.20 -19.90
CA ASP A 229 -4.07 6.02 -20.32
C ASP A 229 -3.62 5.20 -19.10
N PHE A 230 -3.67 3.87 -19.21
CA PHE A 230 -3.41 2.98 -18.09
C PHE A 230 -1.95 3.01 -17.63
N ASP A 231 -1.00 2.97 -18.56
CA ASP A 231 0.43 2.99 -18.23
C ASP A 231 0.78 4.30 -17.51
N ARG A 232 0.21 5.41 -17.98
CA ARG A 232 0.39 6.72 -17.33
C ARG A 232 -0.31 6.83 -15.98
N GLN A 233 -1.46 6.18 -15.79
CA GLN A 233 -2.13 6.08 -14.49
C GLN A 233 -1.25 5.34 -13.47
N ALA A 234 -0.59 4.26 -13.89
CA ALA A 234 0.36 3.54 -13.05
C ALA A 234 1.53 4.44 -12.64
N ALA A 235 2.13 5.16 -13.60
CA ALA A 235 3.19 6.13 -13.31
C ALA A 235 2.72 7.27 -12.39
N GLU A 236 1.49 7.78 -12.57
CA GLU A 236 0.91 8.79 -11.68
C GLU A 236 0.85 8.30 -10.23
N ILE A 237 0.42 7.05 -10.02
CA ILE A 237 0.34 6.43 -8.69
C ILE A 237 1.73 6.23 -8.11
N GLN A 238 2.69 5.73 -8.90
CA GLN A 238 4.06 5.53 -8.46
C GLN A 238 4.73 6.85 -8.05
N ILE A 239 4.50 7.94 -8.79
CA ILE A 239 5.00 9.28 -8.43
C ILE A 239 4.39 9.75 -7.10
N ARG A 240 3.07 9.59 -6.92
CA ARG A 240 2.41 9.94 -5.64
C ARG A 240 3.00 9.16 -4.48
N ILE A 241 3.28 7.87 -4.67
CA ILE A 241 3.91 7.02 -3.66
C ILE A 241 5.34 7.49 -3.39
N ALA A 242 6.12 7.82 -4.41
CA ALA A 242 7.49 8.33 -4.24
C ALA A 242 7.53 9.62 -3.40
N VAL A 243 6.61 10.55 -3.67
CA VAL A 243 6.43 11.77 -2.84
C VAL A 243 6.04 11.40 -1.41
N LEU A 244 5.11 10.45 -1.23
CA LEU A 244 4.66 10.02 0.09
C LEU A 244 5.74 9.32 0.90
N ASN A 245 6.58 8.50 0.26
CA ASN A 245 7.74 7.89 0.91
C ASN A 245 8.74 8.96 1.32
N ARG A 246 9.01 9.97 0.47
CA ARG A 246 9.86 11.10 0.84
C ARG A 246 9.32 11.84 2.07
N TYR A 247 8.01 12.07 2.13
CA TYR A 247 7.39 12.66 3.32
C TYR A 247 7.55 11.78 4.55
N THR A 248 7.42 10.47 4.40
CA THR A 248 7.59 9.48 5.46
C THR A 248 9.02 9.52 6.00
N ALA A 249 10.02 9.51 5.12
CA ALA A 249 11.44 9.59 5.46
C ALA A 249 11.82 10.90 6.19
N LEU A 250 11.19 12.03 5.86
CA LEU A 250 11.42 13.29 6.56
C LEU A 250 10.96 13.24 8.03
N GLY A 251 9.98 12.40 8.36
CA GLY A 251 9.58 12.14 9.74
C GLY A 251 8.08 11.88 9.90
N ILE A 252 7.72 10.98 10.80
CA ILE A 252 6.32 10.60 11.09
C ILE A 252 5.93 11.00 12.52
N PRO A 253 4.64 11.27 12.79
CA PRO A 253 4.19 11.50 14.15
C PRO A 253 4.16 10.17 14.92
N ILE A 254 4.78 10.14 16.10
CA ILE A 254 4.71 9.01 17.03
C ILE A 254 3.58 9.30 18.02
N THR A 255 2.46 8.59 17.91
CA THR A 255 1.32 8.74 18.79
C THR A 255 1.26 7.62 19.83
N LYS A 256 1.03 7.97 21.09
CA LYS A 256 0.81 7.02 22.19
C LYS A 256 -0.54 7.30 22.85
N PRO A 257 -1.22 6.29 23.41
CA PRO A 257 -2.38 6.52 24.26
C PRO A 257 -2.02 7.53 25.37
N ALA A 258 -2.83 8.57 25.52
CA ALA A 258 -2.76 9.44 26.67
C ALA A 258 -3.36 8.66 27.85
N GLY A 259 -2.55 8.48 28.90
CA GLY A 259 -3.00 7.94 30.18
C GLY A 259 -4.03 8.85 30.85
#